data_AF-A0A7M7NW35-F1
#
_entry.id   AF-A0A7M7NW35-F1
#
_cell.length_a   1.000
_cell.length_b   1.000
_cell.length_c   1.000
_cell.angle_alpha   90.00
_cell.angle_beta   90.00
_cell.angle_gamma   90.00
#
_symmetry.space_group_name_H-M   'P 1'
#
loop_
_entity.id
_entity.type
_entity.pdbx_description
1 polymer ?
#
loop_
_entity_poly.entity_id
_entity_poly.type
_entity_poly.pdbx_seq_one_letter_code
_entity_poly.pdbx_strand_id
1 'polypeptide(L)'
;MDLANRRLVVILLVLYNVVSLCQAQYHGKLVGTFTDKSSHDIAGTVYAEDDTTLRIIGFRYDGAGPDAFIWAGESGVPSDDGFIIPDEEGRTVKLEAYDNVDIRVTLPAGKTVSSLAWISVWCREFGANFGDLTVPANFIAPAL
;
A
#
# COMPACT_ATOMS: atom_id res chain seq x y z
N MET A 1 -15.39 49.30 -0.52
CA MET A 1 -15.39 48.16 0.41
C MET A 1 -14.91 48.64 1.77
N ASP A 2 -15.71 48.50 2.81
CA ASP A 2 -15.34 48.91 4.17
C ASP A 2 -14.26 47.97 4.78
N LEU A 3 -13.54 48.46 5.79
CA LEU A 3 -12.45 47.78 6.48
C LEU A 3 -12.89 46.42 7.06
N ALA A 4 -14.15 46.32 7.51
CA ALA A 4 -14.76 45.06 7.94
C ALA A 4 -14.83 44.02 6.80
N ASN A 5 -15.26 44.42 5.60
CA ASN A 5 -15.30 43.52 4.44
C ASN A 5 -13.89 43.12 3.98
N ARG A 6 -12.89 44.02 4.03
CA ARG A 6 -11.50 43.66 3.70
C ARG A 6 -10.94 42.63 4.68
N ARG A 7 -11.18 42.79 5.99
CA ARG A 7 -10.76 41.82 7.01
C ARG A 7 -11.45 40.47 6.82
N LEU A 8 -12.76 40.48 6.55
CA LEU A 8 -13.54 39.26 6.31
C LEU A 8 -13.02 38.49 5.09
N VAL A 9 -12.76 39.19 3.98
CA VAL A 9 -12.22 38.57 2.75
C VAL A 9 -10.82 37.98 3.00
N VAL A 10 -9.95 38.69 3.73
CA VAL A 10 -8.61 38.17 4.07
C VAL A 10 -8.71 36.95 4.97
N ILE A 11 -9.59 36.94 5.97
CA ILE A 11 -9.82 35.77 6.84
C ILE A 11 -10.33 34.59 6.02
N LEU A 12 -11.30 34.80 5.13
CA LEU A 12 -11.82 33.74 4.26
C LEU A 12 -10.76 33.18 3.31
N LEU A 13 -9.91 34.05 2.73
CA LEU A 13 -8.78 33.61 1.89
C LEU A 13 -7.75 32.82 2.69
N VAL A 14 -7.41 33.25 3.90
CA VAL A 14 -6.48 32.53 4.78
C VAL A 14 -7.06 31.17 5.17
N LEU A 15 -8.34 31.12 5.57
CA LEU A 15 -9.01 29.86 5.91
C LEU A 15 -9.05 28.90 4.72
N TYR A 16 -9.34 29.39 3.51
CA TYR A 16 -9.31 28.56 2.30
C TYR A 16 -7.91 27.93 2.07
N ASN A 17 -6.85 28.73 2.16
CA ASN A 17 -5.47 28.23 1.99
C ASN A 17 -5.07 27.23 3.09
N VAL A 18 -5.47 27.46 4.35
CA VAL A 18 -5.19 26.54 5.46
C VAL A 18 -5.92 25.20 5.28
N VAL A 19 -7.18 25.22 4.82
CA VAL A 19 -7.96 24.01 4.54
C VAL A 19 -7.38 23.22 3.36
N SER A 20 -6.83 23.88 2.33
CA SER A 20 -6.15 23.21 1.21
C SER A 20 -4.84 22.52 1.63
N LEU A 21 -4.14 23.04 2.64
CA LEU A 21 -2.89 22.46 3.15
C LEU A 21 -3.10 21.27 4.10
N CYS A 22 -4.31 21.08 4.63
CA CYS A 22 -4.60 20.04 5.63
C CYS A 22 -5.36 18.83 5.09
N GLN A 23 -5.37 18.61 3.76
CA GLN A 23 -5.90 17.37 3.19
C GLN A 23 -5.01 16.21 3.66
N ALA A 24 -5.33 15.64 4.82
CA ALA A 24 -4.90 14.30 5.18
C ALA A 24 -5.47 13.40 4.08
N GLN A 25 -4.62 13.03 3.12
CA GLN A 25 -5.05 12.22 1.99
C GLN A 25 -5.55 10.89 2.53
N TYR A 26 -6.83 10.61 2.38
CA TYR A 26 -7.38 9.32 2.76
C TYR A 26 -6.77 8.25 1.84
N HIS A 27 -6.02 7.32 2.43
CA HIS A 27 -5.34 6.25 1.69
C HIS A 27 -6.18 4.98 1.58
N GLY A 28 -7.33 4.91 2.25
CA GLY A 28 -8.12 3.69 2.40
C GLY A 28 -8.16 3.18 3.83
N LYS A 29 -8.68 1.96 4.01
CA LYS A 29 -8.71 1.28 5.32
C LYS A 29 -7.36 0.59 5.58
N LEU A 30 -6.77 0.84 6.75
CA LEU A 30 -5.51 0.21 7.14
C LEU A 30 -5.61 -1.31 7.12
N VAL A 31 -4.74 -1.97 6.36
CA VAL A 31 -4.56 -3.42 6.32
C VAL A 31 -3.49 -3.84 7.33
N GLY A 32 -2.31 -3.20 7.28
CA GLY A 32 -1.20 -3.51 8.16
C GLY A 32 0.10 -2.81 7.75
N THR A 33 1.20 -3.16 8.40
CA THR A 33 2.54 -2.64 8.08
C THR A 33 3.48 -3.83 7.87
N PHE A 34 4.30 -3.76 6.82
CA PHE A 34 5.31 -4.79 6.57
C PHE A 34 6.29 -4.91 7.73
N THR A 35 6.67 -6.14 8.05
CA THR A 35 7.78 -6.47 8.94
C THR A 35 8.88 -7.10 8.13
N ASP A 36 10.07 -6.49 8.10
CA ASP A 36 11.26 -7.08 7.49
C ASP A 36 11.63 -8.42 8.17
N LYS A 37 11.90 -9.44 7.37
CA LYS A 37 12.29 -10.80 7.79
C LYS A 37 13.68 -11.20 7.31
N SER A 38 14.34 -10.39 6.50
CA SER A 38 15.48 -10.83 5.68
C SER A 38 16.61 -9.80 5.50
N SER A 39 16.49 -8.60 6.09
CA SER A 39 17.46 -7.51 5.90
C SER A 39 17.50 -6.96 4.46
N HIS A 40 16.43 -7.19 3.68
CA HIS A 40 16.22 -6.57 2.36
C HIS A 40 15.52 -5.20 2.45
N ASP A 41 15.54 -4.62 3.66
CA ASP A 41 15.04 -3.28 3.96
C ASP A 41 13.54 -3.11 3.66
N ILE A 42 12.77 -4.16 3.93
CA ILE A 42 11.34 -4.18 3.65
C ILE A 42 10.60 -3.25 4.60
N ALA A 43 9.95 -2.23 4.05
CA ALA A 43 9.08 -1.32 4.78
C ALA A 43 7.84 -0.97 3.97
N GLY A 44 6.83 -0.43 4.65
CA GLY A 44 5.64 0.13 4.02
C GLY A 44 4.37 -0.15 4.83
N THR A 45 3.43 0.79 4.82
CA THR A 45 2.11 0.63 5.43
C THR A 45 1.07 0.44 4.34
N VAL A 46 0.34 -0.67 4.41
CA VAL A 46 -0.63 -1.09 3.41
C VAL A 46 -2.04 -0.68 3.82
N TYR A 47 -2.74 -0.04 2.89
CA TYR A 47 -4.13 0.36 2.97
C TYR A 47 -4.91 -0.28 1.81
N ALA A 48 -6.17 -0.61 2.06
CA ALA A 48 -7.12 -0.99 1.02
C ALA A 48 -7.87 0.28 0.58
N GLU A 49 -7.61 0.77 -0.62
CA GLU A 49 -8.42 1.85 -1.22
C GLU A 49 -9.84 1.32 -1.48
N ASP A 50 -9.92 0.10 -2.02
CA ASP A 50 -11.13 -0.67 -2.27
C ASP A 50 -10.81 -2.18 -2.14
N ASP A 51 -11.78 -3.06 -2.46
CA ASP A 51 -11.61 -4.51 -2.31
C ASP A 51 -10.69 -5.16 -3.36
N THR A 52 -10.14 -4.39 -4.30
CA THR A 52 -9.22 -4.85 -5.36
C THR A 52 -7.95 -4.02 -5.46
N THR A 53 -7.85 -2.90 -4.75
CA THR A 53 -6.73 -1.97 -4.83
C THR A 53 -6.07 -1.78 -3.48
N LEU A 54 -4.76 -1.95 -3.46
CA LEU A 54 -3.90 -1.62 -2.32
C LEU A 54 -3.13 -0.34 -2.59
N ARG A 55 -3.01 0.50 -1.56
CA ARG A 55 -2.05 1.60 -1.49
C ARG A 55 -1.02 1.29 -0.42
N ILE A 56 0.26 1.36 -0.79
CA ILE A 56 1.38 1.06 0.09
C ILE A 56 2.17 2.35 0.27
N ILE A 57 2.17 2.90 1.49
CA ILE A 57 2.81 4.17 1.83
C ILE A 57 4.21 3.91 2.36
N GLY A 58 5.20 4.63 1.85
CA GLY A 58 6.60 4.50 2.24
C GLY A 58 7.16 3.10 1.97
N PHE A 59 6.81 2.50 0.82
CA PHE A 59 7.33 1.21 0.42
C PHE A 59 8.85 1.27 0.20
N ARG A 60 9.56 0.28 0.73
CA ARG A 60 11.01 0.16 0.59
C ARG A 60 11.40 -1.29 0.38
N TYR A 61 12.36 -1.50 -0.52
CA TYR A 61 12.95 -2.79 -0.84
C TYR A 61 14.28 -2.54 -1.56
N ASP A 62 15.35 -3.23 -1.17
CA ASP A 62 16.69 -3.02 -1.72
C ASP A 62 16.88 -3.48 -3.19
N GLY A 63 15.94 -4.26 -3.74
CA GLY A 63 16.01 -4.78 -5.11
C GLY A 63 17.01 -5.93 -5.31
N ALA A 64 17.59 -6.49 -4.24
CA ALA A 64 18.67 -7.48 -4.33
C ALA A 64 18.21 -8.92 -4.59
N GLY A 65 16.90 -9.17 -4.54
CA GLY A 65 16.32 -10.48 -4.82
C GLY A 65 16.31 -10.78 -6.32
N PRO A 66 16.70 -11.99 -6.75
CA PRO A 66 16.78 -12.30 -8.16
C PRO A 66 15.41 -12.47 -8.83
N ASP A 67 14.37 -12.84 -8.07
CA ASP A 67 13.00 -13.06 -8.58
C ASP A 67 11.96 -12.73 -7.49
N ALA A 68 11.98 -11.48 -6.99
CA ALA A 68 11.11 -10.99 -5.93
C ALA A 68 9.84 -10.31 -6.45
N PHE A 69 8.72 -10.45 -5.74
CA PHE A 69 7.40 -9.90 -6.11
C PHE A 69 6.64 -9.42 -4.88
N ILE A 70 5.65 -8.54 -5.08
CA ILE A 70 4.55 -8.42 -4.12
C ILE A 70 3.69 -9.68 -4.29
N TRP A 71 3.53 -10.40 -3.19
CA TRP A 71 2.95 -11.74 -3.14
C TRP A 71 1.84 -11.76 -2.11
N ALA A 72 0.80 -12.54 -2.33
CA ALA A 72 -0.30 -12.67 -1.37
C ALA A 72 -0.86 -14.08 -1.35
N GLY A 73 -1.51 -14.43 -0.25
CA GLY A 73 -2.21 -15.69 -0.11
C GLY A 73 -3.48 -15.52 0.71
N GLU A 74 -4.42 -16.43 0.49
CA GLU A 74 -5.77 -16.39 1.06
C GLU A 74 -5.91 -17.29 2.29
N SER A 75 -4.83 -17.99 2.68
CA SER A 75 -4.82 -18.84 3.87
C SER A 75 -3.41 -19.02 4.45
N GLY A 76 -3.35 -19.48 5.70
CA GLY A 76 -2.10 -19.85 6.35
C GLY A 76 -1.13 -18.68 6.53
N VAL A 77 0.14 -18.94 6.23
CA VAL A 77 1.26 -17.99 6.32
C VAL A 77 1.97 -17.88 4.96
N PRO A 78 2.80 -16.85 4.73
CA PRO A 78 3.55 -16.71 3.48
C PRO A 78 4.26 -17.99 3.05
N SER A 79 4.00 -18.43 1.82
CA SER A 79 4.53 -19.66 1.24
C SER A 79 4.47 -19.61 -0.31
N ASP A 80 4.98 -20.67 -0.95
CA ASP A 80 4.96 -20.83 -2.40
C ASP A 80 3.54 -20.92 -3.00
N ASP A 81 2.51 -21.21 -2.20
CA ASP A 81 1.10 -21.32 -2.63
C ASP A 81 0.38 -19.95 -2.70
N GLY A 82 1.13 -18.87 -2.88
CA GLY A 82 0.58 -17.54 -3.09
C GLY A 82 0.49 -17.16 -4.57
N PHE A 83 0.13 -15.91 -4.81
CA PHE A 83 0.05 -15.34 -6.15
C PHE A 83 0.70 -13.95 -6.21
N ILE A 84 1.16 -13.58 -7.40
CA ILE A 84 1.74 -12.27 -7.69
C ILE A 84 0.63 -11.22 -7.65
N ILE A 85 0.84 -10.16 -6.89
CA ILE A 85 0.16 -8.88 -7.09
C ILE A 85 0.99 -8.10 -8.12
N PRO A 86 0.41 -7.75 -9.29
CA PRO A 86 1.11 -6.98 -10.31
C PRO A 86 1.66 -5.66 -9.77
N ASP A 87 2.72 -5.17 -10.43
CA ASP A 87 3.28 -3.84 -10.17
C ASP A 87 2.30 -2.70 -10.52
N GLU A 88 2.73 -1.47 -10.34
CA GLU A 88 1.93 -0.26 -10.56
C GLU A 88 1.48 -0.09 -12.01
N GLU A 89 2.18 -0.70 -12.97
CA GLU A 89 1.81 -0.75 -14.38
C GLU A 89 0.99 -2.00 -14.75
N GLY A 90 0.65 -2.84 -13.77
CA GLY A 90 -0.11 -4.07 -13.98
C GLY A 90 0.71 -5.22 -14.57
N ARG A 91 2.04 -5.17 -14.45
CA ARG A 91 2.95 -6.19 -14.97
C ARG A 91 3.34 -7.19 -13.89
N THR A 92 3.54 -8.43 -14.29
CA THR A 92 4.04 -9.51 -13.41
C THR A 92 5.53 -9.72 -13.64
N VAL A 93 6.33 -8.69 -13.41
CA VAL A 93 7.80 -8.70 -13.51
C VAL A 93 8.42 -8.64 -12.13
N LYS A 94 9.69 -9.06 -11.99
CA LYS A 94 10.39 -8.96 -10.71
C LYS A 94 10.41 -7.51 -10.24
N LEU A 95 10.35 -7.31 -8.93
CA LEU A 95 10.54 -5.99 -8.32
C LEU A 95 11.96 -5.50 -8.57
N GLU A 96 12.05 -4.20 -8.78
CA GLU A 96 13.31 -3.44 -8.69
C GLU A 96 13.44 -2.85 -7.28
N ALA A 97 14.46 -2.04 -7.05
CA ALA A 97 14.62 -1.33 -5.79
C ALA A 97 13.55 -0.23 -5.63
N TYR A 98 13.03 -0.12 -4.41
CA TYR A 98 12.11 0.93 -3.97
C TYR A 98 12.73 1.68 -2.79
N ASP A 99 12.77 3.01 -2.84
CA ASP A 99 13.33 3.86 -1.78
C ASP A 99 12.28 4.82 -1.21
N ASN A 100 11.53 4.34 -0.22
CA ASN A 100 10.53 5.11 0.53
C ASN A 100 9.54 5.85 -0.40
N VAL A 101 8.86 5.10 -1.27
CA VAL A 101 7.90 5.62 -2.24
C VAL A 101 6.49 5.10 -1.98
N ASP A 102 5.49 5.88 -2.35
CA ASP A 102 4.09 5.47 -2.26
C ASP A 102 3.66 4.80 -3.56
N ILE A 103 3.20 3.56 -3.47
CA ILE A 103 2.80 2.76 -4.64
C ILE A 103 1.33 2.35 -4.54
N ARG A 104 0.71 2.15 -5.70
CA ARG A 104 -0.69 1.72 -5.83
C ARG A 104 -0.72 0.51 -6.76
N VAL A 105 -1.19 -0.61 -6.23
CA VAL A 105 -1.23 -1.88 -6.96
C VAL A 105 -2.64 -2.46 -6.94
N THR A 106 -2.99 -3.15 -8.02
CA THR A 106 -4.30 -3.76 -8.18
C THR A 106 -4.16 -5.27 -8.16
N LEU A 107 -4.99 -5.94 -7.36
CA LEU A 107 -5.03 -7.39 -7.27
C LEU A 107 -5.41 -8.00 -8.63
N PRO A 108 -4.91 -9.22 -8.95
CA PRO A 108 -5.36 -9.95 -10.13
C PRO A 108 -6.88 -10.18 -10.17
N ALA A 109 -7.41 -10.41 -11.36
CA ALA A 109 -8.81 -10.70 -11.56
C ALA A 109 -9.28 -11.88 -10.67
N GLY A 110 -10.41 -11.70 -10.00
CA GLY A 110 -11.01 -12.71 -9.12
C GLY A 110 -10.42 -12.79 -7.71
N LYS A 111 -9.44 -11.95 -7.37
CA LYS A 111 -8.90 -11.81 -6.01
C LYS A 111 -9.46 -10.56 -5.34
N THR A 112 -9.60 -10.61 -4.02
CA THR A 112 -10.04 -9.45 -3.23
C THR A 112 -9.17 -9.24 -2.00
N VAL A 113 -9.07 -7.99 -1.54
CA VAL A 113 -8.31 -7.67 -0.33
C VAL A 113 -8.93 -8.34 0.89
N SER A 114 -10.27 -8.43 0.92
CA SER A 114 -11.01 -9.09 1.99
C SER A 114 -10.82 -10.62 2.05
N SER A 115 -10.34 -11.28 0.98
CA SER A 115 -10.03 -12.72 0.99
C SER A 115 -8.59 -13.03 1.43
N LEU A 116 -7.72 -12.03 1.51
CA LEU A 116 -6.31 -12.22 1.84
C LEU A 116 -6.12 -12.59 3.32
N ALA A 117 -5.20 -13.51 3.57
CA ALA A 117 -4.68 -13.81 4.90
C ALA A 117 -3.37 -13.04 5.18
N TRP A 118 -2.57 -12.79 4.14
CA TRP A 118 -1.27 -12.13 4.26
C TRP A 118 -0.82 -11.51 2.94
N ILE A 119 0.10 -10.55 3.04
CA ILE A 119 0.82 -9.94 1.91
C ILE A 119 2.30 -9.98 2.25
N SER A 120 3.15 -10.30 1.28
CA SER A 120 4.58 -10.49 1.43
C SER A 120 5.36 -9.88 0.27
N VAL A 121 6.61 -9.50 0.51
CA VAL A 121 7.63 -9.43 -0.52
C VAL A 121 8.30 -10.80 -0.55
N TRP A 122 8.03 -11.57 -1.61
CA TRP A 122 8.44 -12.98 -1.73
C TRP A 122 9.42 -13.16 -2.87
N CYS A 123 10.54 -13.83 -2.61
CA CYS A 123 11.46 -14.28 -3.64
C CYS A 123 11.11 -15.71 -4.05
N ARG A 124 10.57 -15.86 -5.26
CA ARG A 124 10.12 -17.14 -5.79
C ARG A 124 11.29 -18.10 -6.07
N GLU A 125 12.42 -17.58 -6.55
CA GLU A 125 13.60 -18.41 -6.85
C GLU A 125 14.14 -19.15 -5.61
N PHE A 126 14.08 -18.51 -4.44
CA PHE A 126 14.58 -19.09 -3.18
C PHE A 126 13.48 -19.58 -2.25
N GLY A 127 12.20 -19.44 -2.62
CA GLY A 127 11.08 -19.76 -1.71
C GLY A 127 11.17 -19.00 -0.39
N ALA A 128 11.55 -17.72 -0.45
CA ALA A 128 11.94 -16.93 0.72
C ALA A 128 11.01 -15.73 0.94
N ASN A 129 10.51 -15.58 2.16
CA ASN A 129 9.79 -14.40 2.61
C ASN A 129 10.77 -13.31 3.05
N PHE A 130 10.81 -12.20 2.32
CA PHE A 130 11.67 -11.08 2.66
C PHE A 130 11.06 -10.14 3.69
N GLY A 131 9.74 -10.02 3.67
CA GLY A 131 8.97 -9.22 4.60
C GLY A 131 7.50 -9.46 4.39
N ASP A 132 6.70 -9.42 5.45
CA ASP A 132 5.27 -9.69 5.36
C ASP A 132 4.44 -8.86 6.34
N LEU A 133 3.14 -8.86 6.08
CA LEU A 133 2.10 -8.49 7.03
C LEU A 133 0.97 -9.51 6.98
N THR A 134 0.29 -9.67 8.12
CA THR A 134 -0.94 -10.45 8.23
C THR A 134 -2.14 -9.53 8.06
N VAL A 135 -3.09 -9.93 7.21
CA VAL A 135 -4.36 -9.22 7.05
C VAL A 135 -5.27 -9.58 8.23
N PRO A 136 -5.91 -8.59 8.90
CA PRO A 136 -6.79 -8.86 10.03
C PRO A 136 -7.92 -9.83 9.66
N ALA A 137 -8.22 -10.79 10.54
CA ALA A 137 -9.37 -11.66 10.35
C ALA A 137 -10.66 -10.85 10.22
N ASN A 138 -11.53 -11.24 9.28
CA ASN A 138 -12.76 -10.52 8.93
C ASN A 138 -12.50 -9.08 8.44
N PHE A 139 -11.39 -8.85 7.73
CA PHE A 139 -11.17 -7.60 7.03
C PHE A 139 -12.31 -7.38 6.01
N ILE A 140 -12.90 -6.19 6.07
CA ILE A 140 -13.90 -5.72 5.11
C ILE A 140 -13.31 -4.49 4.47
N ALA A 141 -12.97 -4.57 3.18
CA ALA A 141 -12.46 -3.44 2.43
C ALA A 141 -13.55 -2.36 2.22
N PRO A 142 -13.17 -1.09 2.01
CA PRO A 142 -14.10 -0.06 1.59
C PRO A 142 -14.79 -0.42 0.26
N ALA A 143 -16.03 0.03 0.09
CA ALA A 143 -16.68 0.01 -1.21
C ALA A 143 -16.14 1.17 -2.07
N LEU A 144 -16.04 0.94 -3.39
CA LEU A 144 -15.79 1.96 -4.40
C LEU A 144 -16.87 3.05 -4.40
#